data_AF-B9VEU2-F1
#
_entry.id   AF-B9VEU2-F1
#
_cell.length_a   1.000
_cell.length_b   1.000
_cell.length_c   1.000
_cell.angle_alpha   90.00
_cell.angle_beta   90.00
_cell.angle_gamma   90.00
#
_symmetry.space_group_name_H-M   'P 1'
#
loop_
_entity.id
_entity.type
_entity.pdbx_description
1 polymer ?
#
loop_
_entity_poly.entity_id
_entity_poly.type
_entity_poly.pdbx_seq_one_letter_code
_entity_poly.pdbx_strand_id
1 'polypeptide(L)' 'GDAADDPAVWVNPKDPSQSLVIGTDKGGSLYVFDLEGRIIPEKTFSTGGRFNNVDMRP' A
#
# COMPACT_ATOMS: atom_id res chain seq x y z
N GLY A 1 -12.25 -12.91 -6.59
CA GLY A 1 -11.49 -11.74 -7.03
C GLY A 1 -12.22 -10.54 -6.49
N ASP A 2 -11.72 -10.03 -5.37
CA ASP A 2 -12.11 -8.77 -4.73
C ASP A 2 -11.17 -8.69 -3.52
N ALA A 3 -9.97 -8.12 -3.71
CA ALA A 3 -8.88 -8.21 -2.72
C ALA A 3 -8.42 -6.84 -2.23
N ALA A 4 -8.45 -5.79 -3.06
CA ALA A 4 -8.06 -4.45 -2.67
C ALA A 4 -9.30 -3.57 -2.54
N ASP A 5 -9.63 -3.15 -1.31
CA ASP A 5 -10.81 -2.33 -1.05
C ASP A 5 -10.53 -0.83 -1.29
N ASP A 6 -9.41 -0.29 -0.78
CA ASP A 6 -9.07 1.13 -0.93
C ASP A 6 -7.55 1.35 -1.11
N PRO A 7 -7.07 1.73 -2.30
CA PRO A 7 -5.68 2.13 -2.48
C PRO A 7 -5.42 3.56 -1.98
N ALA A 8 -4.24 3.78 -1.40
CA ALA A 8 -3.74 5.09 -1.01
C ALA A 8 -2.41 5.38 -1.75
N VAL A 9 -2.19 6.64 -2.16
CA VAL A 9 -0.93 7.08 -2.80
C VAL A 9 -0.15 8.02 -1.89
N TRP A 10 1.01 7.58 -1.41
CA TRP A 10 1.94 8.45 -0.70
C TRP A 10 2.80 9.20 -1.71
N VAL A 11 2.68 10.53 -1.74
CA VAL A 11 3.49 11.39 -2.60
C VAL A 11 4.78 11.77 -1.88
N ASN A 12 5.92 11.42 -2.47
CA ASN A 12 7.21 11.83 -1.93
C ASN A 12 7.43 13.33 -2.22
N PRO A 13 7.56 14.19 -1.19
CA PRO A 13 7.67 15.64 -1.39
C PRO A 13 9.04 16.07 -1.95
N LYS A 14 10.06 15.21 -1.88
CA LYS A 14 11.41 15.52 -2.39
C LYS A 14 11.60 15.07 -3.84
N ASP A 15 10.99 13.95 -4.21
CA ASP A 15 11.04 13.40 -5.56
C ASP A 15 9.76 12.62 -5.87
N PRO A 16 8.80 13.22 -6.59
CA PRO A 16 7.53 12.56 -6.92
C PRO A 16 7.68 11.24 -7.67
N SER A 17 8.80 10.99 -8.38
CA SER A 17 9.04 9.71 -9.05
C SER A 17 9.29 8.55 -8.09
N GLN A 18 9.60 8.85 -6.83
CA GLN A 18 9.81 7.90 -5.74
C GLN A 18 8.57 7.78 -4.83
N SER A 19 7.39 8.15 -5.35
CA SER A 19 6.11 8.00 -4.64
C SER A 19 5.70 6.52 -4.56
N LEU A 20 4.81 6.21 -3.62
CA LEU A 20 4.44 4.83 -3.31
C LEU A 20 2.93 4.64 -3.41
N VAL A 21 2.51 3.47 -3.86
CA VAL A 21 1.10 3.03 -3.80
C VAL A 21 0.96 2.02 -2.69
N ILE A 22 -0.05 2.18 -1.85
CA ILE A 22 -0.34 1.33 -0.71
C ILE A 22 -1.71 0.71 -0.95
N GLY A 23 -1.78 -0.62 -0.91
CA GLY A 23 -3.04 -1.36 -1.03
C GLY A 23 -3.20 -2.35 0.11
N THR A 24 -4.44 -2.67 0.44
CA THR A 24 -4.77 -3.77 1.35
C THR A 24 -5.11 -5.02 0.56
N ASP A 25 -4.88 -6.20 1.15
CA ASP A 25 -5.63 -7.39 0.80
C ASP A 25 -6.76 -7.63 1.84
N LYS A 26 -7.87 -8.25 1.42
CA LYS A 26 -8.95 -8.68 2.34
C LYS A 26 -8.52 -9.79 3.31
N GLY A 27 -7.30 -10.30 3.17
CA GLY A 27 -6.69 -11.33 4.01
C GLY A 27 -5.94 -10.78 5.22
N GLY A 28 -5.70 -9.47 5.29
CA GLY A 28 -4.94 -8.87 6.38
C GLY A 28 -3.48 -8.53 6.08
N SER A 29 -3.16 -8.23 4.83
CA SER A 29 -1.85 -7.72 4.42
C SER A 29 -1.97 -6.32 3.83
N LEU A 30 -0.98 -5.48 4.09
CA LEU A 30 -0.75 -4.19 3.48
C LEU A 30 0.43 -4.32 2.53
N TYR A 31 0.17 -4.14 1.23
CA TYR A 31 1.18 -4.16 0.19
C TYR A 31 1.59 -2.75 -0.18
N VAL A 32 2.89 -2.57 -0.38
CA VAL A 32 3.47 -1.32 -0.87
C VAL A 32 4.09 -1.57 -2.24
N PHE A 33 3.81 -0.70 -3.19
CA PHE A 33 4.27 -0.77 -4.56
C PHE A 33 5.04 0.49 -4.97
N ASP A 34 6.01 0.31 -5.87
CA ASP A 34 6.56 1.42 -6.66
C ASP A 34 5.55 1.91 -7.71
N LEU A 35 5.88 3.02 -8.40
CA LEU A 35 5.01 3.58 -9.43
C LEU A 35 4.90 2.70 -10.69
N GLU A 36 5.81 1.73 -10.87
CA GLU A 36 5.72 0.71 -11.91
C GLU A 36 4.89 -0.52 -11.49
N GLY A 37 4.34 -0.53 -10.27
CA GLY A 37 3.50 -1.60 -9.75
C GLY A 37 4.25 -2.80 -9.17
N ARG A 38 5.57 -2.69 -8.92
CA ARG A 38 6.35 -3.74 -8.26
C ARG A 38 6.20 -3.64 -6.75
N ILE A 39 5.99 -4.79 -6.10
CA ILE A 39 5.95 -4.88 -4.64
C ILE A 39 7.32 -4.50 -4.06
N ILE A 40 7.30 -3.74 -2.98
CA ILE A 40 8.44 -3.44 -2.12
C ILE A 40 8.30 -4.30 -0.85
N PRO A 41 8.93 -5.48 -0.77
CA PRO A 41 8.68 -6.46 0.29
C PRO A 41 9.01 -5.93 1.69
N GLU A 42 10.07 -5.12 1.81
CA GLU A 42 10.51 -4.55 3.08
C GLU A 42 9.55 -3.47 3.64
N LYS A 43 8.66 -2.94 2.80
CA LYS A 43 7.62 -1.97 3.20
C LYS A 43 6.23 -2.61 3.31
N THR A 44 6.10 -3.87 2.92
CA THR A 44 4.87 -4.66 3.01
C THR A 44 4.75 -5.23 4.42
N PHE A 45 3.54 -5.26 4.96
CA PHE A 45 3.27 -5.70 6.33
C PHE A 45 2.06 -6.62 6.37
N SER A 46 2.12 -7.73 7.11
CA SER A 46 0.99 -8.65 7.26
C SER A 46 0.85 -9.04 8.73
N THR A 47 -0.37 -8.93 9.25
CA THR A 47 -0.69 -9.27 10.65
C THR A 47 -1.53 -10.54 10.78
N GLY A 48 -1.92 -11.14 9.65
CA GLY A 48 -2.81 -12.31 9.63
C GLY A 48 -4.26 -12.01 10.04
N GLY A 49 -4.65 -10.73 10.15
CA GLY A 49 -6.01 -10.29 10.49
C GLY A 49 -6.53 -9.26 9.48
N ARG A 50 -7.81 -9.31 9.12
CA ARG A 50 -8.39 -8.52 8.01
C ARG A 50 -8.22 -7.00 8.21
N PHE A 51 -7.47 -6.36 7.31
CA PHE A 51 -7.48 -4.90 7.17
C PHE A 51 -8.65 -4.49 6.30
N ASN A 52 -9.33 -3.40 6.67
CA ASN A 52 -10.48 -2.89 5.92
C ASN A 52 -10.12 -1.62 5.15
N ASN A 53 -9.50 -0.62 5.81
CA ASN A 53 -9.26 0.70 5.22
C ASN A 53 -7.83 1.19 5.53
N VAL A 54 -7.24 1.95 4.60
CA VAL A 54 -5.96 2.65 4.77
C VAL A 54 -6.20 4.16 4.67
N ASP A 55 -5.59 4.92 5.57
CA ASP A 55 -5.59 6.39 5.58
C ASP A 55 -4.14 6.88 5.74
N MET A 56 -3.79 8.00 5.10
CA MET A 56 -2.47 8.61 5.22
C MET A 56 -2.59 9.98 5.88
N ARG A 57 -1.65 10.29 6.77
CA ARG A 57 -1.57 11.58 7.47
C ARG A 57 -0.17 12.18 7.31
N PRO A 58 -0.06 13.51 7.25
CA PRO A 58 1.23 14.21 7.12
C PRO A 58 2.13 14.03 8.36
#